data_AF-A0A8J5IVQ2-F1
#
_entry.id   AF-A0A8J5IVQ2-F1
#
_cell.length_a   1.000
_cell.length_b   1.000
_cell.length_c   1.000
_cell.angle_alpha   90.00
_cell.angle_beta   90.00
_cell.angle_gamma   90.00
#
_symmetry.space_group_name_H-M   'P 1'
#
loop_
_entity.id
_entity.type
_entity.pdbx_description
1 polymer ?
#
loop_
_entity_poly.entity_id
_entity_poly.type
_entity_poly.pdbx_seq_one_letter_code
_entity_poly.pdbx_strand_id
1 'polypeptide(L)'
;MDKWLNLRIEWDERQYPDADEQTMRLCQYIDVRRWFVETGERTFPTISMLARIWLDRSSSTAYQERIFSTGSFVMSPLRSRTGHETAQRQLILHHNRQEIEKIAANKRTLW
;
A
#
# COMPACT_ATOMS: atom_id res chain seq x y z
N MET A 1 32.96 2.71 -6.47
CA MET A 1 31.53 2.78 -6.12
C MET A 1 30.64 3.07 -7.34
N ASP A 2 31.21 3.14 -8.56
CA ASP A 2 30.54 3.75 -9.73
C ASP A 2 29.98 2.77 -10.76
N LYS A 3 30.09 1.46 -10.54
CA LYS A 3 29.65 0.46 -11.54
C LYS A 3 28.13 0.48 -11.80
N TRP A 4 27.32 0.93 -10.84
CA TRP A 4 25.86 0.89 -10.94
C TRP A 4 25.27 2.09 -11.68
N LEU A 5 25.95 3.24 -11.70
CA LEU A 5 25.48 4.45 -12.39
C LEU A 5 25.51 4.30 -13.92
N ASN A 6 26.34 3.38 -14.44
CA ASN A 6 26.48 3.11 -15.87
C ASN A 6 25.54 2.02 -16.39
N LEU A 7 24.74 1.37 -15.52
CA LEU A 7 23.67 0.45 -15.94
C LEU A 7 22.43 1.27 -16.32
N ARG A 8 22.56 2.04 -17.40
CA ARG A 8 21.40 2.65 -18.05
C ARG A 8 20.69 1.53 -18.80
N ILE A 9 19.63 1.00 -18.20
CA ILE A 9 18.76 0.02 -18.87
C ILE A 9 18.05 0.77 -19.99
N GLU A 10 18.52 0.61 -21.22
CA GLU A 10 17.83 1.09 -22.42
C GLU A 10 16.63 0.18 -22.66
N TRP A 11 15.45 0.68 -22.34
CA TRP A 11 14.19 -0.01 -22.64
C TRP A 11 13.86 0.23 -24.11
N ASP A 12 13.92 -0.81 -24.93
CA ASP A 12 13.53 -0.71 -26.34
C ASP A 12 12.00 -0.69 -26.46
N GLU A 13 11.45 0.50 -26.71
CA GLU A 13 10.01 0.75 -26.87
C GLU A 13 9.40 -0.07 -28.03
N ARG A 14 10.20 -0.56 -28.97
CA ARG A 14 9.70 -1.34 -30.13
C ARG A 14 9.40 -2.80 -29.79
N GLN A 15 9.91 -3.31 -28.67
CA GLN A 15 9.77 -4.73 -28.33
C GLN A 15 8.39 -5.06 -27.72
N TYR A 16 7.62 -4.06 -27.30
CA TYR A 16 6.32 -4.24 -26.67
C TYR A 16 5.34 -3.15 -27.15
N PRO A 17 4.70 -3.32 -28.32
CA PRO A 17 3.78 -2.32 -28.89
C PRO A 17 2.49 -2.13 -28.07
N ASP A 18 2.22 -3.05 -27.13
CA ASP A 18 1.09 -3.02 -26.16
C ASP A 18 1.61 -3.28 -24.73
N ALA A 19 2.80 -2.77 -24.43
CA ALA A 19 3.50 -2.99 -23.17
C ALA A 19 2.62 -2.68 -21.97
N ASP A 20 1.87 -1.58 -22.00
CA ASP A 20 1.18 -1.09 -20.81
C ASP A 20 0.14 -2.09 -20.29
N GLU A 21 -0.68 -2.70 -21.15
CA GLU A 21 -1.70 -3.64 -20.67
C GLU A 21 -1.10 -4.97 -20.21
N GLN A 22 -0.14 -5.52 -20.96
CA GLN A 22 0.50 -6.78 -20.59
C GLN A 22 1.42 -6.65 -19.39
N THR A 23 2.13 -5.53 -19.27
CA THR A 23 2.97 -5.21 -18.11
C THR A 23 2.12 -4.93 -16.89
N MET A 24 0.99 -4.21 -17.02
CA MET A 24 0.03 -4.05 -15.92
C MET A 24 -0.54 -5.39 -15.46
N ARG A 25 -0.90 -6.29 -16.38
CA ARG A 25 -1.35 -7.65 -16.03
C ARG A 25 -0.27 -8.44 -15.31
N LEU A 26 0.99 -8.36 -15.77
CA LEU A 26 2.10 -9.03 -15.10
C LEU A 26 2.37 -8.45 -13.70
N CYS A 27 2.30 -7.14 -13.54
CA CYS A 27 2.44 -6.44 -12.26
C CYS A 27 1.36 -6.84 -11.25
N GLN A 28 0.17 -7.29 -11.68
CA GLN A 28 -0.86 -7.82 -10.77
C GLN A 28 -0.45 -9.16 -10.13
N TYR A 29 0.41 -9.95 -10.78
CA TYR A 29 0.87 -11.24 -10.27
C TYR A 29 2.19 -11.16 -9.50
N ILE A 30 2.94 -10.06 -9.66
CA ILE A 30 4.23 -9.87 -9.00
C ILE A 30 4.05 -9.07 -7.71
N ASP A 31 4.02 -9.79 -6.59
CA ASP A 31 4.11 -9.16 -5.27
C ASP A 31 5.58 -8.97 -4.87
N VAL A 32 6.12 -7.80 -5.22
CA VAL A 32 7.50 -7.41 -4.91
C VAL A 32 7.76 -7.40 -3.40
N ARG A 33 6.75 -7.02 -2.59
CA ARG A 33 6.89 -6.98 -1.13
C ARG A 33 7.02 -8.39 -0.57
N ARG A 34 6.20 -9.33 -1.05
CA ARG A 34 6.28 -10.75 -0.69
C ARG A 34 7.61 -11.36 -1.11
N TRP A 35 8.10 -11.03 -2.29
CA TRP A 35 9.41 -11.50 -2.75
C TRP A 35 10.56 -11.03 -1.84
N PHE A 36 10.54 -9.78 -1.38
CA PHE A 36 11.55 -9.28 -0.43
C PHE A 36 11.47 -9.94 0.95
N VAL A 37 10.29 -10.39 1.38
CA VAL A 37 10.12 -11.17 2.62
C VAL A 37 10.66 -12.58 2.46
N GLU A 38 10.28 -13.29 1.40
CA GLU A 38 10.59 -14.72 1.25
C GLU A 38 12.02 -14.99 0.76
N THR A 39 12.46 -14.20 -0.24
CA THR A 39 13.72 -14.43 -0.96
C THR A 39 14.74 -13.34 -0.67
N GLY A 40 14.31 -12.07 -0.71
CA GLY A 40 15.20 -10.92 -0.51
C GLY A 40 15.89 -10.95 0.86
N GLU A 41 15.15 -11.28 1.92
CA GLU A 41 15.68 -11.27 3.29
C GLU A 41 16.86 -12.26 3.49
N ARG A 42 16.86 -13.38 2.76
CA ARG A 42 17.94 -14.39 2.82
C ARG A 42 19.19 -13.94 2.08
N THR A 43 19.05 -13.19 1.00
CA THR A 43 20.17 -12.79 0.12
C THR A 43 20.70 -11.40 0.48
N PHE A 44 19.82 -10.47 0.85
CA PHE A 44 20.15 -9.08 1.13
C PHE A 44 19.31 -8.55 2.31
N PRO A 45 19.65 -8.86 3.57
CA PRO A 45 18.81 -8.53 4.72
C PRO A 45 18.57 -7.01 4.88
N THR A 46 19.63 -6.19 4.77
CA THR A 46 19.54 -4.73 4.94
C THR A 46 18.76 -4.07 3.80
N ILE A 47 19.01 -4.48 2.56
CA ILE A 47 18.32 -3.94 1.38
C ILE A 47 16.86 -4.35 1.40
N SER A 48 16.56 -5.59 1.80
CA SER A 48 15.18 -6.08 1.87
C SER A 48 14.38 -5.41 2.98
N MET A 49 15.01 -5.11 4.11
CA MET A 49 14.39 -4.27 5.15
C MET A 49 14.06 -2.87 4.61
N LEU A 50 15.01 -2.20 3.96
CA LEU A 50 14.80 -0.88 3.37
C LEU A 50 13.74 -0.89 2.26
N ALA A 51 13.78 -1.87 1.37
CA ALA A 51 12.81 -2.04 0.29
C ALA A 51 11.39 -2.24 0.84
N ARG A 52 11.22 -3.06 1.88
CA ARG A 52 9.92 -3.23 2.55
C ARG A 52 9.40 -1.93 3.13
N ILE A 53 10.23 -1.14 3.81
CA ILE A 53 9.83 0.16 4.38
C ILE A 53 9.48 1.16 3.29
N TRP A 54 10.23 1.16 2.18
CA TRP A 54 10.04 2.10 1.08
C TRP A 54 8.79 1.75 0.27
N LEU A 55 8.55 0.46 0.01
CA LEU A 55 7.36 -0.04 -0.70
C LEU A 55 6.08 0.00 0.14
N ASP A 56 6.18 0.03 1.47
CA ASP A 56 5.02 0.21 2.36
C ASP A 56 4.47 1.66 2.29
N ARG A 57 5.25 2.59 1.74
CA ARG A 57 4.79 3.97 1.52
C ARG A 57 3.89 4.00 0.29
N SER A 58 2.65 4.46 0.47
CA SER A 58 1.77 4.78 -0.65
C SER A 58 2.41 5.88 -1.51
N SER A 59 2.58 5.63 -2.81
CA SER A 59 3.12 6.60 -3.77
C SER A 59 2.15 7.77 -4.03
N SER A 60 0.90 7.66 -3.60
CA SER A 60 -0.15 8.66 -3.80
C SER A 60 -0.95 8.91 -2.52
N THR A 61 -1.32 10.17 -2.31
CA THR A 61 -2.28 10.60 -1.28
C THR A 61 -3.72 10.24 -1.62
N ALA A 62 -4.01 9.73 -2.82
CA ALA A 62 -5.37 9.40 -3.28
C ALA A 62 -6.12 8.46 -2.32
N TYR A 63 -5.40 7.56 -1.65
CA TYR A 63 -5.99 6.70 -0.62
C TYR A 63 -6.46 7.51 0.60
N GLN A 64 -5.63 8.44 1.08
CA GLN A 64 -5.97 9.34 2.18
C GLN A 64 -7.09 10.30 1.75
N GLU A 65 -7.07 10.82 0.53
CA GLU A 65 -8.13 11.66 -0.02
C GLU A 65 -9.47 10.94 -0.11
N ARG A 66 -9.49 9.64 -0.45
CA ARG A 66 -10.71 8.82 -0.41
C ARG A 66 -11.28 8.69 1.00
N ILE A 67 -10.40 8.54 1.98
CA ILE A 67 -10.77 8.53 3.41
C ILE A 67 -11.35 9.90 3.79
N PHE A 68 -10.70 11.01 3.44
CA PHE A 68 -11.17 12.36 3.74
C PHE A 68 -12.48 12.70 3.03
N SER A 69 -12.68 12.25 1.79
CA SER A 69 -13.94 12.43 1.05
C SER A 69 -15.10 11.72 1.75
N THR A 70 -14.87 10.50 2.22
CA THR A 70 -15.87 9.74 2.99
C THR A 70 -16.14 10.40 4.35
N GLY A 71 -15.09 10.92 5.00
CA GLY A 71 -15.18 11.64 6.27
C GLY A 71 -15.83 13.00 6.18
N SER A 72 -15.73 13.67 5.03
CA SER A 72 -16.27 15.01 4.79
C SER A 72 -17.78 15.06 5.01
N PHE A 73 -18.51 13.98 4.68
CA PHE A 73 -19.94 13.88 4.95
C PHE A 73 -20.24 13.94 6.46
N VAL A 74 -19.49 13.18 7.27
CA VAL A 74 -19.64 13.11 8.73
C VAL A 74 -19.12 14.37 9.41
N MET A 75 -18.06 14.99 8.89
CA MET A 75 -17.46 16.22 9.42
C MET A 75 -18.06 17.51 8.83
N SER A 76 -19.09 17.41 7.99
CA SER A 76 -19.73 18.59 7.40
C SER A 76 -20.46 19.41 8.48
N PRO A 77 -20.39 20.75 8.44
CA PRO A 77 -20.99 21.62 9.46
C PRO A 77 -22.50 21.45 9.61
N LEU A 78 -23.17 21.00 8.55
CA LEU A 78 -24.62 21.07 8.43
C LEU A 78 -25.38 19.85 8.95
N ARG A 79 -24.72 18.72 9.27
CA ARG A 79 -25.47 17.46 9.48
C ARG A 79 -25.05 16.47 10.56
N SER A 80 -23.98 16.70 11.30
CA SER A 80 -23.59 15.74 12.34
C SER A 80 -23.25 16.44 13.64
N ARG A 81 -24.08 16.21 14.67
CA ARG A 81 -23.84 16.61 16.06
C ARG A 81 -22.75 15.74 16.71
N THR A 82 -21.71 15.43 15.96
CA THR A 82 -20.62 14.53 16.32
C THR A 82 -19.36 15.38 16.45
N GLY A 83 -18.82 15.49 17.66
CA GLY A 83 -17.59 16.26 17.90
C GLY A 83 -16.44 15.75 17.02
N HIS A 84 -15.53 16.65 16.61
CA HIS A 84 -14.43 16.36 15.68
C HIS A 84 -13.64 15.09 16.06
N GLU A 85 -13.34 14.91 17.35
CA GLU A 85 -12.63 13.71 17.83
C GLU A 85 -13.42 12.41 17.60
N THR A 86 -14.74 12.45 17.80
CA THR A 86 -15.60 11.27 17.64
C THR A 86 -15.75 10.93 16.16
N ALA A 87 -15.89 11.92 15.29
CA ALA A 87 -15.93 11.73 13.84
C ALA A 87 -14.62 11.14 13.31
N GLN A 88 -13.47 11.63 13.80
CA GLN A 88 -12.16 11.09 13.43
C GLN A 88 -11.99 9.63 13.89
N ARG A 89 -12.37 9.31 15.14
CA ARG A 89 -12.31 7.94 15.65
C ARG A 89 -13.21 6.99 14.87
N GLN A 90 -14.44 7.40 14.57
CA GLN A 90 -15.38 6.60 13.77
C GLN A 90 -14.83 6.30 12.38
N LEU A 91 -14.22 7.29 11.74
CA LEU A 91 -13.61 7.14 10.43
C LEU A 91 -12.41 6.18 10.44
N ILE A 92 -11.53 6.30 11.43
CA ILE A 92 -10.39 5.38 11.60
C ILE A 92 -10.88 3.95 11.86
N LEU A 93 -11.89 3.76 12.73
CA LEU A 93 -12.45 2.44 13.03
C LEU A 93 -13.16 1.83 11.82
N HIS A 94 -13.94 2.62 11.08
CA HIS A 94 -14.63 2.17 9.88
C HIS A 94 -13.64 1.71 8.82
N HIS A 95 -12.58 2.49 8.61
CA HIS A 95 -11.58 2.20 7.60
C HIS A 95 -10.72 0.97 7.93
N ASN A 96 -10.38 0.78 9.21
CA ASN A 96 -9.62 -0.38 9.68
C ASN A 96 -10.50 -1.59 10.04
N ARG A 97 -11.80 -1.55 9.73
CA ARG A 97 -12.78 -2.57 10.16
C ARG A 97 -12.36 -3.98 9.77
N GLN A 98 -11.91 -4.18 8.53
CA GLN A 98 -11.50 -5.51 8.05
C GLN A 98 -10.29 -6.05 8.83
N GLU A 99 -9.32 -5.21 9.14
CA GLU A 99 -8.15 -5.60 9.94
C GLU A 99 -8.54 -5.89 11.40
N ILE A 100 -9.45 -5.11 11.97
CA ILE A 100 -9.99 -5.37 13.32
C ILE A 100 -10.74 -6.71 13.35
N GLU A 101 -11.55 -7.00 12.33
CA GLU A 101 -12.27 -8.27 12.20
C GLU A 101 -11.29 -9.45 12.05
N LYS A 102 -10.22 -9.31 11.25
CA LYS A 102 -9.16 -10.31 11.12
C LYS A 102 -8.44 -10.56 12.46
N ILE A 103 -8.08 -9.50 13.18
CA ILE A 103 -7.43 -9.61 14.50
C ILE A 103 -8.37 -10.28 15.51
N ALA A 104 -9.66 -9.94 15.49
CA ALA A 104 -10.66 -10.54 16.37
C ALA A 104 -10.89 -12.02 16.06
N ALA A 105 -10.93 -12.40 14.77
CA ALA A 105 -11.02 -13.79 14.34
C ALA A 105 -9.78 -14.60 14.77
N ASN A 106 -8.58 -14.05 14.55
CA ASN A 106 -7.33 -14.73 14.88
C ASN A 106 -7.17 -14.94 16.40
N LYS A 107 -7.69 -14.01 17.22
CA LYS A 107 -7.77 -14.16 18.68
C LYS A 107 -8.74 -15.25 19.12
N ARG A 108 -9.84 -15.52 18.38
CA ARG A 108 -10.81 -16.58 18.74
C ARG A 108 -10.31 -17.98 18.43
N THR A 109 -9.41 -18.13 17.45
CA THR A 109 -8.78 -19.41 17.10
C THR A 109 -7.65 -19.83 18.06
N LEU A 110 -7.24 -18.94 18.96
CA LEU A 110 -6.17 -19.19 19.95
C LEU A 110 -6.71 -19.66 21.32
N TRP A 111 -8.01 -19.90 21.44
CA TRP A 111 -8.68 -20.44 22.64
C TRP A 111 -9.53 -21.65 22.30
#